data_AF-A0A940WCM7-F1
#
_entry.id   AF-A0A940WCM7-F1
#
_cell.length_a   1.000
_cell.length_b   1.000
_cell.length_c   1.000
_cell.angle_alpha   90.00
_cell.angle_beta   90.00
_cell.angle_gamma   90.00
#
_symmetry.space_group_name_H-M   'P 1'
#
loop_
_entity.id
_entity.type
_entity.pdbx_description
1 polymer ?
#
loop_
_entity_poly.entity_id
_entity_poly.type
_entity_poly.pdbx_seq_one_letter_code
_entity_poly.pdbx_strand_id
1 'polypeptide(L)'
;YDVIPTTYPESKAPEFSADDRFVDLQERAFDFLRARGFSQAVNFSFVSGRTWERLGAFLGYDPADAVRLMNPISDETTLMRPHLLTGLLSNVADNVRRFVDDVRLYEAGKAFGKSLVDGHFEEPRLAVILCGKRLPGDWSGADAPADFFDLKGVLEPLLLHLCASPLHVIPTRLRPFFEEGKAADILRGGEVVGWLGSIRRELLASYELKGPAHYGEIRLRAATDAPPPAGRYRPLPKFPPVFRDVACVFPIAVPVGDVLAMVRAVSPEVEEAAVFDVFTGEKIGDGNKSVGIRVKLQPLDRTLTEAEVHSIHTKIVNLLENRFGGKIRTS
;
A
#
# COMPACT_ATOMS: atom_id res chain seq x y z
N TYR A 1 54.39 11.28 13.77
CA TYR A 1 53.30 10.84 12.87
C TYR A 1 53.77 10.85 11.41
N ASP A 2 54.40 11.93 10.95
CA ASP A 2 54.75 12.12 9.53
C ASP A 2 55.89 11.23 8.98
N VAL A 3 56.53 10.43 9.83
CA VAL A 3 57.63 9.51 9.45
C VAL A 3 57.20 8.04 9.44
N ILE A 4 55.94 7.74 9.78
CA ILE A 4 55.42 6.37 9.77
C ILE A 4 54.95 6.06 8.35
N PRO A 5 55.49 5.02 7.69
CA PRO A 5 55.04 4.62 6.37
C PRO A 5 53.54 4.34 6.37
N THR A 6 52.82 4.98 5.45
CA THR A 6 51.39 4.75 5.27
C THR A 6 51.19 3.47 4.46
N THR A 7 50.30 2.62 4.93
CA THR A 7 49.82 1.45 4.20
C THR A 7 48.31 1.36 4.35
N TYR A 8 47.65 0.75 3.37
CA TYR A 8 46.25 0.37 3.53
C TYR A 8 46.14 -0.81 4.49
N PRO A 9 45.10 -0.88 5.32
CA PRO A 9 44.81 -2.09 6.08
C PRO A 9 44.53 -3.24 5.09
N GLU A 10 45.11 -4.41 5.35
CA GLU A 10 44.76 -5.60 4.58
C GLU A 10 43.27 -5.93 4.81
N SER A 11 42.49 -6.01 3.73
CA SER A 11 41.07 -6.39 3.79
C SER A 11 40.76 -7.53 2.83
N LYS A 12 39.90 -8.45 3.25
CA LYS A 12 39.29 -9.45 2.37
C LYS A 12 38.06 -8.84 1.68
N ALA A 13 37.65 -9.44 0.56
CA ALA A 13 36.35 -9.10 -0.05
C ALA A 13 35.24 -9.28 1.01
N PRO A 14 34.37 -8.28 1.20
CA PRO A 14 33.31 -8.36 2.19
C PRO A 14 32.28 -9.41 1.79
N GLU A 15 31.77 -10.15 2.76
CA GLU A 15 30.56 -10.95 2.60
C GLU A 15 29.34 -10.06 2.88
N PHE A 16 28.35 -10.07 2.00
CA PHE A 16 27.13 -9.29 2.19
C PHE A 16 26.34 -9.81 3.39
N SER A 17 26.27 -8.99 4.43
CA SER A 17 25.47 -9.25 5.63
C SER A 17 23.98 -9.07 5.37
N ALA A 18 23.15 -9.47 6.34
CA ALA A 18 21.71 -9.19 6.30
C ALA A 18 21.41 -7.68 6.33
N ASP A 19 22.25 -6.89 7.01
CA ASP A 19 22.10 -5.44 7.08
C ASP A 19 22.46 -4.76 5.76
N ASP A 20 23.48 -5.25 5.03
CA ASP A 20 23.81 -4.74 3.69
C ASP A 20 22.66 -4.95 2.70
N ARG A 21 21.99 -6.11 2.77
CA ARG A 21 20.80 -6.40 1.97
C ARG A 21 19.63 -5.51 2.33
N PHE A 22 19.48 -5.16 3.61
CA PHE A 22 18.44 -4.27 4.07
C PHE A 22 18.67 -2.84 3.55
N VAL A 23 19.91 -2.36 3.54
CA VAL A 23 20.28 -1.05 2.97
C VAL A 23 20.01 -1.01 1.46
N ASP A 24 20.45 -2.01 0.71
CA ASP A 24 20.17 -2.11 -0.73
C ASP A 24 18.66 -2.08 -1.01
N LEU A 25 17.88 -2.78 -0.19
CA LEU A 25 16.43 -2.80 -0.29
C LEU A 25 15.81 -1.41 -0.06
N GLN A 26 16.30 -0.66 0.91
CA GLN A 26 15.84 0.71 1.17
C GLN A 26 16.16 1.62 -0.02
N GLU A 27 17.37 1.55 -0.57
CA GLU A 27 17.76 2.34 -1.75
C GLU A 27 16.87 2.02 -2.97
N ARG A 28 16.58 0.74 -3.21
CA ARG A 28 15.64 0.31 -4.25
C ARG A 28 14.24 0.88 -4.05
N ALA A 29 13.77 0.95 -2.81
CA ALA A 29 12.49 1.59 -2.48
C ALA A 29 12.52 3.10 -2.77
N PHE A 30 13.64 3.77 -2.46
CA PHE A 30 13.82 5.20 -2.72
C PHE A 30 13.86 5.49 -4.21
N ASP A 31 14.61 4.72 -5.00
CA ASP A 31 14.63 4.82 -6.47
C ASP A 31 13.23 4.67 -7.06
N PHE A 32 12.48 3.67 -6.60
CA PHE A 32 11.11 3.43 -7.05
C PHE A 32 10.19 4.63 -6.80
N LEU A 33 10.31 5.27 -5.63
CA LEU A 33 9.49 6.42 -5.21
C LEU A 33 9.92 7.71 -5.90
N ARG A 34 11.23 7.95 -6.02
CA ARG A 34 11.79 9.09 -6.77
C ARG A 34 11.37 9.06 -8.24
N ALA A 35 11.41 7.88 -8.87
CA ALA A 35 10.95 7.70 -10.24
C ALA A 35 9.43 7.98 -10.43
N ARG A 36 8.66 8.02 -9.34
CA ARG A 36 7.22 8.36 -9.32
C ARG A 36 6.94 9.79 -8.82
N GLY A 37 7.98 10.62 -8.69
CA GLY A 37 7.86 12.03 -8.34
C GLY A 37 7.68 12.29 -6.86
N PHE A 38 8.03 11.35 -5.97
CA PHE A 38 8.06 11.61 -4.54
C PHE A 38 9.41 12.18 -4.11
N SER A 39 9.38 13.11 -3.15
CA SER A 39 10.58 13.67 -2.52
C SER A 39 10.78 13.07 -1.12
N GLN A 40 12.04 12.87 -0.72
CA GLN A 40 12.36 12.36 0.61
C GLN A 40 12.21 13.45 1.66
N ALA A 41 11.50 13.15 2.74
CA ALA A 41 11.52 13.91 3.98
C ALA A 41 12.33 13.16 5.04
N VAL A 42 13.01 13.91 5.90
CA VAL A 42 13.71 13.39 7.08
C VAL A 42 13.21 14.18 8.28
N ASN A 43 12.48 13.52 9.16
CA ASN A 43 11.90 14.13 10.35
C ASN A 43 12.57 13.62 11.62
N PHE A 44 12.47 14.39 12.70
CA PHE A 44 12.88 13.90 14.02
C PHE A 44 12.07 12.68 14.43
N SER A 45 12.72 11.75 15.13
CA SER A 45 12.07 10.59 15.76
C SER A 45 11.23 10.97 16.99
N PHE A 46 11.43 12.19 17.50
CA PHE A 46 10.75 12.72 18.67
C PHE A 46 9.53 13.54 18.26
N VAL A 47 8.46 13.42 19.04
CA VAL A 47 7.22 14.16 18.87
C VAL A 47 6.81 14.83 20.17
N SER A 48 6.04 15.90 20.04
CA SER A 48 5.50 16.67 21.14
C SER A 48 4.42 15.89 21.88
N GLY A 49 4.60 15.70 23.18
CA GLY A 49 3.60 15.10 24.06
C GLY A 49 2.27 15.84 24.06
N ARG A 50 2.28 17.18 23.92
CA ARG A 50 1.05 17.99 23.80
C ARG A 50 0.30 17.71 22.50
N THR A 51 1.04 17.64 21.39
CA THR A 51 0.45 17.25 20.09
C THR A 51 -0.11 15.83 20.17
N TRP A 52 0.59 14.96 20.89
CA TRP A 52 0.17 13.58 21.10
C TRP A 52 -1.08 13.45 21.95
N GLU A 53 -1.20 14.16 23.07
CA GLU A 53 -2.41 14.15 23.91
C GLU A 53 -3.64 14.63 23.12
N ARG A 54 -3.45 15.62 22.26
CA ARG A 54 -4.50 16.14 21.39
C ARG A 54 -4.90 15.16 20.27
N LEU A 55 -3.94 14.44 19.69
CA LEU A 55 -4.14 13.62 18.49
C LEU A 55 -4.12 12.11 18.74
N GLY A 56 -3.82 11.64 19.95
CA GLY A 56 -3.57 10.23 20.25
C GLY A 56 -4.73 9.31 19.88
N ALA A 57 -5.97 9.78 20.10
CA ALA A 57 -7.18 9.07 19.68
C ALA A 57 -7.23 8.87 18.15
N PHE A 58 -6.81 9.86 17.36
CA PHE A 58 -6.69 9.73 15.92
C PHE A 58 -5.51 8.84 15.53
N LEU A 59 -4.40 8.91 16.24
CA LEU A 59 -3.19 8.15 15.92
C LEU A 59 -3.28 6.67 16.32
N GLY A 60 -4.36 6.26 16.97
CA GLY A 60 -4.65 4.86 17.29
C GLY A 60 -3.74 4.29 18.35
N TYR A 61 -3.32 5.15 19.28
CA TYR A 61 -2.29 4.83 20.22
C TYR A 61 -2.61 5.50 21.56
N ASP A 62 -2.59 4.72 22.63
CA ASP A 62 -2.79 5.24 23.98
C ASP A 62 -1.56 6.08 24.38
N PRO A 63 -1.72 7.35 24.81
CA PRO A 63 -0.61 8.12 25.38
C PRO A 63 0.13 7.41 26.54
N ALA A 64 -0.50 6.45 27.21
CA ALA A 64 0.13 5.60 28.22
C ALA A 64 1.12 4.58 27.63
N ASP A 65 0.96 4.24 26.35
CA ASP A 65 1.86 3.33 25.64
C ASP A 65 3.05 4.06 25.01
N ALA A 66 3.10 5.39 25.08
CA ALA A 66 4.13 6.16 24.41
C ALA A 66 5.49 5.99 25.12
N VAL A 67 6.56 5.82 24.34
CA VAL A 67 7.92 5.79 24.88
C VAL A 67 8.33 7.23 25.18
N ARG A 68 8.44 7.56 26.48
CA ARG A 68 8.77 8.92 26.95
C ARG A 68 10.26 9.10 27.15
N LEU A 69 10.78 10.26 26.75
CA LEU A 69 12.15 10.64 27.07
C LEU A 69 12.23 11.16 28.51
N MET A 70 13.23 10.70 29.26
CA MET A 70 13.46 11.20 30.62
C MET A 70 14.07 12.61 30.63
N ASN A 71 14.97 12.89 29.69
CA ASN A 71 15.68 14.17 29.57
C ASN A 71 15.47 14.76 28.16
N PRO A 72 14.27 15.26 27.84
CA PRO A 72 13.98 15.83 26.53
C PRO A 72 14.75 17.15 26.30
N ILE A 73 15.13 17.42 25.06
CA ILE A 73 15.80 18.68 24.67
C ILE A 73 14.84 19.87 24.82
N SER A 74 13.56 19.64 24.55
CA SER A 74 12.48 20.62 24.68
C SER A 74 11.14 19.93 24.93
N ASP A 75 10.11 20.69 25.34
CA ASP A 75 8.75 20.18 25.52
C ASP A 75 8.16 19.57 24.23
N GLU A 76 8.62 20.02 23.07
CA GLU A 76 8.18 19.54 21.76
C GLU A 76 8.84 18.21 21.35
N THR A 77 9.79 17.69 22.13
CA THR A 77 10.55 16.45 21.86
C THR A 77 10.48 15.49 23.04
N THR A 78 9.27 15.19 23.52
CA THR A 78 9.04 14.46 24.79
C THR A 78 8.75 12.98 24.60
N LEU A 79 8.29 12.56 23.41
CA LEU A 79 7.89 11.18 23.11
C LEU A 79 8.59 10.66 21.85
N MET A 80 8.79 9.35 21.75
CA MET A 80 9.16 8.69 20.49
C MET A 80 7.92 8.48 19.62
N ARG A 81 8.05 8.65 18.30
CA ARG A 81 6.96 8.46 17.34
C ARG A 81 6.63 6.97 17.12
N PRO A 82 5.35 6.54 17.14
CA PRO A 82 4.94 5.19 16.74
C PRO A 82 4.58 5.09 15.25
N HIS A 83 4.46 6.24 14.57
CA HIS A 83 4.16 6.35 13.15
C HIS A 83 4.99 7.48 12.53
N LEU A 84 5.26 7.40 11.23
CA LEU A 84 5.92 8.48 10.49
C LEU A 84 4.93 9.60 10.06
N LEU A 85 3.63 9.36 10.24
CA LEU A 85 2.53 10.21 9.79
C LEU A 85 2.63 11.66 10.28
N THR A 86 2.95 11.91 11.55
CA THR A 86 2.90 13.25 12.14
C THR A 86 3.95 14.20 11.56
N GLY A 87 5.16 13.68 11.30
CA GLY A 87 6.22 14.42 10.61
C GLY A 87 5.79 14.77 9.19
N LEU A 88 5.31 13.77 8.44
CA LEU A 88 4.85 13.95 7.07
C LEU A 88 3.66 14.92 6.95
N LEU A 89 2.68 14.87 7.86
CA LEU A 89 1.59 15.85 7.91
C LEU A 89 2.08 17.28 8.16
N SER A 90 3.06 17.44 9.05
CA SER A 90 3.69 18.73 9.32
C SER A 90 4.40 19.27 8.06
N ASN A 91 5.13 18.40 7.35
CA ASN A 91 5.79 18.78 6.10
C ASN A 91 4.77 19.19 5.02
N VAL A 92 3.65 18.46 4.89
CA VAL A 92 2.58 18.82 3.96
C VAL A 92 1.97 20.18 4.33
N ALA A 93 1.64 20.40 5.60
CA ALA A 93 1.10 21.68 6.08
C ALA A 93 2.04 22.84 5.82
N ASP A 94 3.34 22.66 6.04
CA ASP A 94 4.36 23.67 5.77
C ASP A 94 4.48 24.02 4.28
N ASN A 95 4.33 23.04 3.38
CA ASN A 95 4.32 23.26 1.94
C ASN A 95 3.05 23.99 1.49
N VAL A 96 1.88 23.57 1.97
CA VAL A 96 0.59 24.19 1.64
C VAL A 96 0.55 25.65 2.11
N ARG A 97 1.06 25.95 3.31
CA ARG A 97 1.21 27.34 3.81
C ARG A 97 2.11 28.22 2.94
N ARG A 98 2.96 27.60 2.12
CA ARG A 98 3.85 28.26 1.14
C ARG A 98 3.31 28.16 -0.29
N PHE A 99 2.01 27.90 -0.45
CA PHE A 99 1.32 27.82 -1.74
C PHE A 99 1.80 26.66 -2.63
N VAL A 100 2.26 25.57 -2.02
CA VAL A 100 2.56 24.31 -2.70
C VAL A 100 1.49 23.29 -2.30
N ASP A 101 0.44 23.19 -3.12
CA ASP A 101 -0.73 22.34 -2.84
C ASP A 101 -0.50 20.86 -3.22
N ASP A 102 0.34 20.62 -4.24
CA ASP A 102 0.65 19.28 -4.74
C ASP A 102 1.91 18.75 -4.05
N VAL A 103 1.71 17.89 -3.04
CA VAL A 103 2.80 17.41 -2.17
C VAL A 103 2.86 15.89 -2.19
N ARG A 104 4.05 15.37 -2.55
CA ARG A 104 4.35 13.92 -2.58
C ARG A 104 5.62 13.67 -1.81
N LEU A 105 5.49 13.12 -0.60
CA LEU A 105 6.62 12.88 0.28
C LEU A 105 6.70 11.41 0.66
N TYR A 106 7.93 10.94 0.86
CA TYR A 106 8.19 9.68 1.53
C TYR A 106 9.22 9.87 2.64
N GLU A 107 9.14 9.05 3.68
CA GLU A 107 10.12 9.01 4.75
C GLU A 107 10.46 7.55 5.08
N ALA A 108 11.75 7.26 5.23
CA ALA A 108 12.21 6.04 5.90
C ALA A 108 12.75 6.40 7.27
N GLY A 109 12.33 5.65 8.28
CA GLY A 109 12.71 5.91 9.66
C GLY A 109 12.25 4.79 10.57
N LYS A 110 12.40 5.00 11.87
CA LYS A 110 11.97 4.02 12.88
C LYS A 110 10.68 4.48 13.55
N ALA A 111 9.80 3.52 13.80
CA ALA A 111 8.64 3.64 14.67
C ALA A 111 8.94 2.93 16.00
N PHE A 112 8.43 3.50 17.08
CA PHE A 112 8.68 3.06 18.45
C PHE A 112 7.37 2.92 19.20
N GLY A 113 7.26 1.91 20.05
CA GLY A 113 6.10 1.75 20.91
C GLY A 113 6.28 0.66 21.93
N LYS A 114 5.23 0.36 22.69
CA LYS A 114 5.23 -0.78 23.61
C LYS A 114 4.90 -2.08 22.90
N SER A 115 5.61 -3.13 23.28
CA SER A 115 5.34 -4.51 22.89
C SER A 115 4.91 -5.25 24.14
N LEU A 116 3.82 -6.02 24.07
CA LEU A 116 3.41 -6.89 25.17
C LEU A 116 4.42 -8.02 25.41
N VAL A 117 5.22 -8.36 24.40
CA VAL A 117 6.20 -9.45 24.44
C VAL A 117 7.56 -8.93 24.91
N ASP A 118 8.05 -7.86 24.27
CA ASP A 118 9.42 -7.37 24.44
C ASP A 118 9.52 -6.11 25.31
N GLY A 119 8.39 -5.67 25.88
CA GLY A 119 8.23 -4.38 26.57
C GLY A 119 8.14 -3.22 25.59
N HIS A 120 9.05 -3.14 24.62
CA HIS A 120 9.08 -2.11 23.57
C HIS A 120 9.42 -2.71 22.21
N PHE A 121 9.00 -2.03 21.14
CA PHE A 121 9.46 -2.32 19.78
C PHE A 121 10.14 -1.10 19.18
N GLU A 122 11.10 -1.38 18.32
CA GLU A 122 11.71 -0.44 17.38
C GLU A 122 11.67 -1.10 16.01
N GLU A 123 10.97 -0.49 15.06
CA GLU A 123 10.75 -1.10 13.76
C GLU A 123 11.04 -0.13 12.62
N PRO A 124 11.87 -0.51 11.62
CA PRO A 124 12.08 0.32 10.46
C PRO A 124 10.82 0.35 9.57
N ARG A 125 10.41 1.56 9.23
CA ARG A 125 9.21 1.87 8.45
C ARG A 125 9.58 2.65 7.20
N LEU A 126 8.76 2.51 6.17
CA LEU A 126 8.74 3.39 5.00
C LEU A 126 7.32 3.93 4.85
N ALA A 127 7.18 5.25 4.93
CA ALA A 127 5.89 5.92 4.81
C ALA A 127 5.84 6.81 3.58
N VAL A 128 4.63 6.97 3.04
CA VAL A 128 4.34 7.77 1.86
C VAL A 128 3.09 8.61 2.14
N ILE A 129 3.12 9.88 1.77
CA ILE A 129 1.96 10.77 1.82
C ILE A 129 1.76 11.46 0.45
N LEU A 130 0.51 11.58 0.05
CA LEU A 130 0.07 12.16 -1.22
C LEU A 130 -1.05 13.17 -0.95
N CYS A 131 -0.85 14.42 -1.36
CA CYS A 131 -1.83 15.50 -1.27
C CYS A 131 -1.87 16.30 -2.58
N GLY A 132 -3.03 16.87 -2.90
CA GLY A 132 -3.24 17.65 -4.12
C GLY A 132 -3.66 16.79 -5.32
N LYS A 133 -3.13 17.11 -6.50
CA LYS A 133 -3.52 16.56 -7.79
C LYS A 133 -2.86 15.22 -8.12
N ARG A 134 -3.59 14.39 -8.87
CA ARG A 134 -3.14 13.08 -9.39
C ARG A 134 -1.98 13.23 -10.36
N LEU A 135 -1.97 14.25 -11.19
CA LEU A 135 -0.89 14.58 -12.10
C LEU A 135 -0.59 16.09 -11.98
N PRO A 136 0.65 16.51 -12.24
CA PRO A 136 0.93 17.91 -12.49
C PRO A 136 -0.02 18.44 -13.58
N GLY A 137 -0.58 19.62 -13.38
CA GLY A 137 -1.46 20.22 -14.38
C GLY A 137 -0.71 20.41 -15.70
N ASP A 138 -1.17 19.74 -16.76
CA ASP A 138 -0.63 19.90 -18.12
C ASP A 138 -1.74 20.28 -19.12
N TRP A 139 -1.33 20.61 -20.33
CA TRP A 139 -2.21 20.99 -21.44
C TRP A 139 -3.15 19.85 -21.88
N SER A 140 -2.82 18.60 -21.56
CA SER A 140 -3.54 17.40 -21.98
C SER A 140 -4.63 16.98 -20.99
N GLY A 141 -4.57 17.52 -19.77
CA GLY A 141 -5.69 17.61 -18.86
C GLY A 141 -6.08 16.29 -18.19
N ALA A 142 -5.68 16.18 -16.93
CA ALA A 142 -6.52 15.56 -15.90
C ALA A 142 -6.35 16.35 -14.61
N ASP A 143 -7.22 17.34 -14.38
CA ASP A 143 -7.27 18.11 -13.12
C ASP A 143 -8.05 17.34 -12.04
N ALA A 144 -7.66 16.09 -11.82
CA ALA A 144 -8.27 15.23 -10.83
C ALA A 144 -7.47 15.27 -9.52
N PRO A 145 -8.12 15.40 -8.35
CA PRO A 145 -7.43 15.21 -7.09
C PRO A 145 -6.91 13.78 -7.00
N ALA A 146 -5.75 13.61 -6.37
CA ALA A 146 -5.28 12.29 -5.99
C ALA A 146 -6.28 11.62 -5.04
N ASP A 147 -6.47 10.32 -5.19
CA ASP A 147 -7.38 9.51 -4.37
C ASP A 147 -6.67 8.31 -3.73
N PHE A 148 -7.46 7.49 -3.02
CA PHE A 148 -6.99 6.27 -2.37
C PHE A 148 -6.32 5.29 -3.35
N PHE A 149 -6.83 5.19 -4.58
CA PHE A 149 -6.32 4.26 -5.58
C PHE A 149 -5.01 4.74 -6.18
N ASP A 150 -4.75 6.05 -6.24
CA ASP A 150 -3.44 6.59 -6.61
C ASP A 150 -2.36 6.15 -5.62
N LEU A 151 -2.63 6.26 -4.32
CA LEU A 151 -1.71 5.76 -3.29
C LEU A 151 -1.56 4.23 -3.35
N LYS A 152 -2.67 3.50 -3.54
CA LYS A 152 -2.66 2.05 -3.71
C LYS A 152 -1.78 1.63 -4.88
N GLY A 153 -1.89 2.34 -6.01
CA GLY A 153 -1.08 2.15 -7.21
C GLY A 153 0.40 2.47 -7.04
N VAL A 154 0.80 3.16 -5.96
CA VAL A 154 2.21 3.33 -5.57
C VAL A 154 2.67 2.19 -4.66
N LEU A 155 1.88 1.85 -3.63
CA LEU A 155 2.31 0.92 -2.58
C LEU A 155 2.27 -0.55 -3.01
N GLU A 156 1.28 -0.99 -3.78
CA GLU A 156 1.22 -2.38 -4.26
C GLU A 156 2.42 -2.73 -5.14
N PRO A 157 2.77 -1.94 -6.18
CA PRO A 157 3.92 -2.28 -7.01
C PRO A 157 5.25 -2.02 -6.31
N LEU A 158 5.32 -1.10 -5.33
CA LEU A 158 6.50 -0.93 -4.48
C LEU A 158 6.77 -2.21 -3.69
N LEU A 159 5.78 -2.70 -2.94
CA LEU A 159 5.94 -3.93 -2.17
C LEU A 159 6.24 -5.12 -3.07
N LEU A 160 5.58 -5.24 -4.23
CA LEU A 160 5.89 -6.29 -5.19
C LEU A 160 7.34 -6.18 -5.70
N HIS A 161 7.85 -4.98 -5.94
CA HIS A 161 9.25 -4.74 -6.32
C HIS A 161 10.22 -5.20 -5.23
N LEU A 162 9.89 -4.97 -3.95
CA LEU A 162 10.75 -5.29 -2.82
C LEU A 162 10.72 -6.77 -2.42
N CYS A 163 9.54 -7.42 -2.42
CA CYS A 163 9.37 -8.77 -1.88
C CYS A 163 9.01 -9.85 -2.90
N ALA A 164 8.69 -9.48 -4.15
CA ALA A 164 8.28 -10.36 -5.25
C ALA A 164 7.26 -11.45 -4.85
N SER A 165 6.37 -11.14 -3.90
CA SER A 165 5.40 -12.08 -3.32
C SER A 165 3.97 -11.59 -3.57
N PRO A 166 2.97 -12.49 -3.63
CA PRO A 166 1.57 -12.09 -3.64
C PRO A 166 1.23 -11.25 -2.40
N LEU A 167 0.46 -10.19 -2.62
CA LEU A 167 -0.03 -9.28 -1.59
C LEU A 167 -1.56 -9.31 -1.58
N HIS A 168 -2.16 -9.24 -0.40
CA HIS A 168 -3.60 -9.09 -0.24
C HIS A 168 -3.90 -7.77 0.45
N VAL A 169 -4.76 -6.95 -0.16
CA VAL A 169 -5.20 -5.68 0.42
C VAL A 169 -6.62 -5.86 0.93
N ILE A 170 -6.79 -5.80 2.25
CA ILE A 170 -8.09 -6.05 2.90
C ILE A 170 -8.60 -4.77 3.57
N PRO A 171 -9.91 -4.48 3.53
CA PRO A 171 -10.47 -3.35 4.28
C PRO A 171 -10.17 -3.47 5.77
N THR A 172 -9.82 -2.36 6.41
CA THR A 172 -9.52 -2.32 7.85
C THR A 172 -10.26 -1.18 8.55
N ARG A 173 -10.53 -1.36 9.84
CA ARG A 173 -11.05 -0.33 10.76
C ARG A 173 -10.11 -0.09 11.94
N LEU A 174 -8.93 -0.73 11.93
CA LEU A 174 -8.01 -0.73 13.06
C LEU A 174 -7.14 0.54 13.16
N ARG A 175 -7.30 1.47 12.22
CA ARG A 175 -6.45 2.64 12.05
C ARG A 175 -7.30 3.93 12.12
N PRO A 176 -7.44 4.54 13.31
CA PRO A 176 -8.40 5.62 13.53
C PRO A 176 -8.01 6.96 12.91
N PHE A 177 -6.83 7.07 12.28
CA PHE A 177 -6.40 8.25 11.53
C PHE A 177 -6.92 8.23 10.09
N PHE A 178 -7.49 7.11 9.63
CA PHE A 178 -8.11 7.00 8.32
C PHE A 178 -9.63 7.15 8.37
N GLU A 179 -10.18 7.66 7.27
CA GLU A 179 -11.62 7.73 7.04
C GLU A 179 -12.23 6.32 7.05
N GLU A 180 -13.40 6.18 7.68
CA GLU A 180 -14.10 4.89 7.72
C GLU A 180 -14.45 4.44 6.28
N GLY A 181 -14.13 3.19 5.96
CA GLY A 181 -14.35 2.62 4.63
C GLY A 181 -13.32 3.05 3.57
N LYS A 182 -12.33 3.87 3.91
CA LYS A 182 -11.21 4.26 3.03
C LYS A 182 -9.85 3.92 3.61
N ALA A 183 -9.76 2.74 4.22
CA ALA A 183 -8.56 2.20 4.83
C ALA A 183 -8.39 0.73 4.48
N ALA A 184 -7.16 0.29 4.29
CA ALA A 184 -6.83 -1.10 4.09
C ALA A 184 -5.51 -1.49 4.74
N ASP A 185 -5.44 -2.74 5.22
CA ASP A 185 -4.19 -3.38 5.60
C ASP A 185 -3.65 -4.16 4.39
N ILE A 186 -2.32 -4.18 4.25
CA ILE A 186 -1.61 -4.93 3.22
C ILE A 186 -0.98 -6.15 3.88
N LEU A 187 -1.37 -7.33 3.41
CA LEU A 187 -0.93 -8.61 3.95
C LEU A 187 0.01 -9.32 3.00
N ARG A 188 1.03 -9.97 3.56
CA ARG A 188 1.91 -10.91 2.88
C ARG A 188 1.93 -12.21 3.69
N GLY A 189 1.54 -13.33 3.08
CA GLY A 189 1.50 -14.62 3.78
C GLY A 189 0.58 -14.65 5.01
N GLY A 190 -0.41 -13.76 5.07
CA GLY A 190 -1.32 -13.61 6.23
C GLY A 190 -0.85 -12.63 7.31
N GLU A 191 0.39 -12.13 7.24
CA GLU A 191 0.89 -11.09 8.16
C GLU A 191 0.65 -9.69 7.60
N VAL A 192 0.25 -8.74 8.44
CA VAL A 192 0.17 -7.32 8.08
C VAL A 192 1.56 -6.71 7.95
N VAL A 193 1.92 -6.36 6.72
CA VAL A 193 3.21 -5.75 6.36
C VAL A 193 3.10 -4.25 6.10
N GLY A 194 1.89 -3.71 6.03
CA GLY A 194 1.67 -2.28 5.87
C GLY A 194 0.20 -1.93 5.85
N TRP A 195 -0.09 -0.65 5.67
CA TRP A 195 -1.45 -0.13 5.58
C TRP A 195 -1.49 1.13 4.74
N LEU A 196 -2.67 1.46 4.22
CA LEU A 196 -2.92 2.66 3.45
C LEU A 196 -4.35 3.17 3.60
N GLY A 197 -4.55 4.47 3.41
CA GLY A 197 -5.88 5.05 3.51
C GLY A 197 -5.94 6.55 3.24
N SER A 198 -7.17 7.04 3.11
CA SER A 198 -7.46 8.48 3.12
C SER A 198 -7.47 8.97 4.56
N ILE A 199 -6.71 10.02 4.85
CA ILE A 199 -6.60 10.59 6.20
C ILE A 199 -7.93 11.28 6.56
N ARG A 200 -8.34 11.15 7.83
CA ARG A 200 -9.55 11.80 8.34
C ARG A 200 -9.52 13.31 8.20
N ARG A 201 -10.65 13.89 7.80
CA ARG A 201 -10.82 15.35 7.71
C ARG A 201 -10.54 16.06 9.02
N GLU A 202 -10.94 15.51 10.17
CA GLU A 202 -10.67 16.18 11.46
C GLU A 202 -9.18 16.18 11.81
N LEU A 203 -8.46 15.11 11.47
CA LEU A 203 -7.01 15.06 11.63
C LEU A 203 -6.33 16.07 10.71
N LEU A 204 -6.72 16.14 9.43
CA LEU A 204 -6.21 17.13 8.48
C LEU A 204 -6.48 18.57 8.95
N ALA A 205 -7.68 18.85 9.45
CA ALA A 205 -8.06 20.16 9.98
C ALA A 205 -7.18 20.58 11.16
N SER A 206 -6.71 19.64 11.99
CA SER A 206 -5.79 19.93 13.09
C SER A 206 -4.39 20.40 12.64
N TYR A 207 -4.06 20.15 11.38
CA TYR A 207 -2.87 20.65 10.67
C TYR A 207 -3.20 21.79 9.70
N GLU A 208 -4.41 22.36 9.76
CA GLU A 208 -4.91 23.42 8.87
C GLU A 208 -4.96 23.02 7.38
N LEU A 209 -5.02 21.71 7.10
CA LEU A 209 -5.15 21.16 5.75
C LEU A 209 -6.61 21.05 5.35
N LYS A 210 -6.99 21.69 4.25
CA LYS A 210 -8.38 21.70 3.73
C LYS A 210 -8.64 20.61 2.68
N GLY A 211 -7.61 20.26 1.90
CA GLY A 211 -7.68 19.25 0.85
C GLY A 211 -7.53 17.83 1.40
N PRO A 212 -7.95 16.80 0.64
CA PRO A 212 -7.70 15.42 1.01
C PRO A 212 -6.20 15.11 0.97
N ALA A 213 -5.77 14.23 1.86
CA ALA A 213 -4.46 13.61 1.78
C ALA A 213 -4.57 12.11 2.07
N HIS A 214 -3.70 11.34 1.44
CA HIS A 214 -3.66 9.88 1.55
C HIS A 214 -2.31 9.47 2.09
N TYR A 215 -2.31 8.51 3.00
CA TYR A 215 -1.12 8.05 3.70
C TYR A 215 -1.02 6.54 3.67
N GLY A 216 0.19 6.02 3.52
CA GLY A 216 0.45 4.62 3.78
C GLY A 216 1.83 4.41 4.39
N GLU A 217 1.97 3.30 5.09
CA GLU A 217 3.16 2.95 5.85
C GLU A 217 3.42 1.45 5.73
N ILE A 218 4.68 1.11 5.49
CA ILE A 218 5.19 -0.26 5.32
C ILE A 218 6.12 -0.58 6.49
N ARG A 219 5.90 -1.74 7.10
CA ARG A 219 6.82 -2.42 8.02
C ARG A 219 7.90 -3.09 7.17
N LEU A 220 9.05 -2.44 6.99
CA LEU A 220 10.05 -2.87 6.01
C LEU A 220 10.51 -4.31 6.27
N ARG A 221 10.92 -4.61 7.51
CA ARG A 221 11.37 -5.97 7.88
C ARG A 221 10.28 -7.03 7.71
N ALA A 222 9.07 -6.79 8.22
CA ALA A 222 7.95 -7.71 7.99
C ALA A 222 7.66 -7.95 6.49
N ALA A 223 7.80 -6.91 5.66
CA ALA A 223 7.63 -7.02 4.22
C ALA A 223 8.73 -7.83 3.53
N THR A 224 9.98 -7.83 4.04
CA THR A 224 11.15 -8.22 3.25
C THR A 224 12.07 -9.26 3.86
N ASP A 225 11.92 -9.60 5.14
CA ASP A 225 12.82 -10.56 5.82
C ASP A 225 12.69 -11.97 5.25
N ALA A 226 11.48 -12.39 4.86
CA ALA A 226 11.33 -13.63 4.10
C ALA A 226 11.79 -13.40 2.65
N PRO A 227 12.71 -14.23 2.13
CA PRO A 227 13.28 -14.04 0.79
C PRO A 227 12.19 -14.11 -0.28
N PRO A 228 12.38 -13.39 -1.41
CA PRO A 228 11.48 -13.52 -2.55
C PRO A 228 11.47 -14.98 -3.03
N PRO A 229 10.32 -15.50 -3.52
CA PRO A 229 10.28 -16.82 -4.10
C PRO A 229 11.24 -16.89 -5.30
N ALA A 230 11.91 -18.03 -5.46
CA ALA A 230 12.79 -18.25 -6.60
C ALA A 230 11.99 -18.09 -7.91
N GLY A 231 12.46 -17.21 -8.80
CA GLY A 231 11.88 -17.05 -10.11
C GLY A 231 11.89 -18.39 -10.86
N ARG A 232 10.72 -18.82 -11.33
CA ARG A 232 10.59 -20.03 -12.17
C ARG A 232 10.32 -19.60 -13.59
N TYR A 233 11.13 -20.12 -14.52
CA TYR A 233 10.85 -19.94 -15.94
C TYR A 233 9.49 -20.56 -16.28
N ARG A 234 8.64 -19.75 -16.91
CA ARG A 234 7.39 -20.20 -17.52
C ARG A 234 7.54 -20.01 -19.03
N PRO A 235 7.34 -21.06 -19.85
CA PRO A 235 7.37 -20.92 -21.30
C PRO A 235 6.39 -19.84 -21.77
N LEU A 236 6.79 -19.08 -22.79
CA LEU A 236 5.91 -18.13 -23.45
C LEU A 236 4.72 -18.87 -24.07
N PRO A 237 3.48 -18.36 -23.93
CA PRO A 237 2.32 -18.95 -24.58
C PRO A 237 2.49 -19.00 -26.10
N LYS A 238 2.27 -20.18 -26.70
CA LYS A 238 2.30 -20.38 -28.17
C LYS A 238 0.94 -20.23 -28.84
N PHE A 239 -0.13 -20.21 -28.03
CA PHE A 239 -1.52 -20.22 -28.47
C PHE A 239 -2.20 -18.90 -28.08
N PRO A 240 -3.15 -18.42 -28.89
CA PRO A 240 -3.80 -17.13 -28.64
C PRO A 240 -4.66 -17.17 -27.37
N PRO A 241 -4.78 -16.05 -26.64
CA PRO A 241 -5.69 -15.95 -25.50
C PRO A 241 -7.15 -15.84 -25.96
N VAL A 242 -8.07 -16.28 -25.10
CA VAL A 242 -9.51 -16.02 -25.22
C VAL A 242 -9.95 -15.14 -24.06
N PHE A 243 -10.72 -14.09 -24.36
CA PHE A 243 -11.28 -13.20 -23.35
C PHE A 243 -12.76 -13.49 -23.12
N ARG A 244 -13.17 -13.47 -21.85
CA ARG A 244 -14.58 -13.53 -21.44
C ARG A 244 -14.85 -12.44 -20.42
N ASP A 245 -15.84 -11.61 -20.73
CA ASP A 245 -16.29 -10.55 -19.85
C ASP A 245 -17.56 -11.00 -19.13
N VAL A 246 -17.62 -10.75 -17.83
CA VAL A 246 -18.79 -11.03 -16.99
C VAL A 246 -19.15 -9.76 -16.23
N ALA A 247 -20.38 -9.30 -16.41
CA ALA A 247 -20.95 -8.24 -15.59
C ALA A 247 -21.79 -8.86 -14.47
N CYS A 248 -21.46 -8.55 -13.23
CA CYS A 248 -22.15 -9.12 -12.07
C CYS A 248 -22.46 -8.05 -11.04
N VAL A 249 -23.67 -8.08 -10.49
CA VAL A 249 -24.10 -7.21 -9.41
C VAL A 249 -23.81 -7.88 -8.08
N PHE A 250 -23.10 -7.18 -7.20
CA PHE A 250 -22.78 -7.62 -5.85
C PHE A 250 -23.30 -6.61 -4.83
N PRO A 251 -23.58 -7.04 -3.58
CA PRO A 251 -23.67 -6.12 -2.45
C PRO A 251 -22.41 -5.24 -2.36
N ILE A 252 -22.56 -3.97 -1.98
CA ILE A 252 -21.47 -2.98 -1.90
C ILE A 252 -20.33 -3.45 -0.99
N ALA A 253 -20.66 -4.22 0.04
CA ALA A 253 -19.74 -4.75 1.05
C ALA A 253 -18.81 -5.86 0.53
N VAL A 254 -19.15 -6.54 -0.58
CA VAL A 254 -18.34 -7.65 -1.10
C VAL A 254 -17.01 -7.10 -1.65
N PRO A 255 -15.84 -7.49 -1.10
CA PRO A 255 -14.56 -7.03 -1.63
C PRO A 255 -14.31 -7.65 -3.01
N VAL A 256 -14.10 -6.80 -4.01
CA VAL A 256 -13.86 -7.28 -5.40
C VAL A 256 -12.52 -8.00 -5.52
N GLY A 257 -11.54 -7.68 -4.65
CA GLY A 257 -10.27 -8.40 -4.57
C GLY A 257 -10.47 -9.90 -4.32
N ASP A 258 -11.37 -10.27 -3.39
CA ASP A 258 -11.67 -11.67 -3.07
C ASP A 258 -12.35 -12.38 -4.25
N VAL A 259 -13.24 -11.66 -4.95
CA VAL A 259 -13.89 -12.15 -6.17
C VAL A 259 -12.84 -12.48 -7.23
N LEU A 260 -11.92 -11.54 -7.53
CA LEU A 260 -10.87 -11.76 -8.52
C LEU A 260 -9.93 -12.91 -8.13
N ALA A 261 -9.56 -13.03 -6.86
CA ALA A 261 -8.71 -14.10 -6.37
C ALA A 261 -9.36 -15.48 -6.60
N MET A 262 -10.65 -15.61 -6.28
CA MET A 262 -11.38 -16.87 -6.46
C MET A 262 -11.65 -17.18 -7.94
N VAL A 263 -11.90 -16.16 -8.78
CA VAL A 263 -12.03 -16.34 -10.24
C VAL A 263 -10.73 -16.85 -10.84
N ARG A 264 -9.57 -16.30 -10.45
CA ARG A 264 -8.25 -16.79 -10.90
C ARG A 264 -7.99 -18.24 -10.49
N ALA A 265 -8.54 -18.68 -9.37
CA ALA A 265 -8.36 -20.04 -8.86
C ALA A 265 -9.36 -21.07 -9.45
N VAL A 266 -10.33 -20.65 -10.27
CA VAL A 266 -11.42 -21.52 -10.75
C VAL A 266 -10.92 -22.62 -11.71
N SER A 267 -9.87 -22.33 -12.49
CA SER A 267 -9.25 -23.27 -13.41
C SER A 267 -7.82 -22.82 -13.77
N PRO A 268 -6.91 -23.75 -14.09
CA PRO A 268 -5.52 -23.44 -14.43
C PRO A 268 -5.37 -22.66 -15.76
N GLU A 269 -6.39 -22.69 -16.63
CA GLU A 269 -6.43 -21.91 -17.86
C GLU A 269 -6.66 -20.42 -17.63
N VAL A 270 -7.18 -20.02 -16.46
CA VAL A 270 -7.33 -18.61 -16.11
C VAL A 270 -5.97 -18.01 -15.81
N GLU A 271 -5.47 -17.17 -16.72
CA GLU A 271 -4.21 -16.47 -16.54
C GLU A 271 -4.42 -15.16 -15.75
N GLU A 272 -5.50 -14.45 -16.05
CA GLU A 272 -5.80 -13.15 -15.46
C GLU A 272 -7.30 -12.96 -15.25
N ALA A 273 -7.64 -12.29 -14.16
CA ALA A 273 -8.96 -11.70 -13.96
C ALA A 273 -8.77 -10.26 -13.48
N ALA A 274 -9.39 -9.30 -14.17
CA ALA A 274 -9.26 -7.88 -13.90
C ALA A 274 -10.61 -7.18 -13.97
N VAL A 275 -10.77 -6.14 -13.14
CA VAL A 275 -11.92 -5.23 -13.23
C VAL A 275 -11.66 -4.26 -14.38
N PHE A 276 -12.63 -4.10 -15.28
CA PHE A 276 -12.58 -3.07 -16.32
C PHE A 276 -13.63 -1.97 -16.10
N ASP A 277 -14.67 -2.24 -15.30
CA ASP A 277 -15.70 -1.27 -14.99
C ASP A 277 -16.34 -1.52 -13.62
N VAL A 278 -16.71 -0.45 -12.93
CA VAL A 278 -17.48 -0.48 -11.68
C VAL A 278 -18.54 0.60 -11.75
N PHE A 279 -19.80 0.18 -11.67
CA PHE A 279 -20.95 1.08 -11.74
C PHE A 279 -21.82 0.98 -10.49
N THR A 280 -22.14 2.13 -9.91
CA THR A 280 -23.12 2.31 -8.83
C THR A 280 -24.19 3.30 -9.31
N GLY A 281 -25.44 3.10 -8.91
CA GLY A 281 -26.54 4.01 -9.26
C GLY A 281 -27.90 3.34 -9.19
N GLU A 282 -28.96 4.14 -9.39
CA GLU A 282 -30.36 3.73 -9.22
C GLU A 282 -30.71 2.45 -10.01
N LYS A 283 -30.16 2.29 -11.22
CA LYS A 283 -30.39 1.11 -12.08
C LYS A 283 -29.90 -0.22 -11.49
N ILE A 284 -29.01 -0.18 -10.49
CA ILE A 284 -28.45 -1.35 -9.81
C ILE A 284 -29.14 -1.58 -8.44
N GLY A 285 -29.90 -0.59 -7.97
CA GLY A 285 -30.51 -0.58 -6.64
C GLY A 285 -29.51 -0.19 -5.55
N ASP A 286 -30.03 0.45 -4.51
CA ASP A 286 -29.23 0.89 -3.37
C ASP A 286 -28.52 -0.27 -2.68
N GLY A 287 -27.31 -0.01 -2.17
CA GLY A 287 -26.50 -1.01 -1.49
C GLY A 287 -25.83 -2.03 -2.42
N ASN A 288 -25.93 -1.88 -3.74
CA ASN A 288 -25.30 -2.76 -4.73
C ASN A 288 -24.31 -2.02 -5.64
N LYS A 289 -23.42 -2.80 -6.26
CA LYS A 289 -22.50 -2.36 -7.32
C LYS A 289 -22.48 -3.38 -8.45
N SER A 290 -22.46 -2.91 -9.68
CA SER A 290 -22.21 -3.73 -10.87
C SER A 290 -20.72 -3.69 -11.16
N VAL A 291 -20.08 -4.86 -11.29
CA VAL A 291 -18.66 -4.98 -11.58
C VAL A 291 -18.50 -5.74 -12.90
N GLY A 292 -17.80 -5.13 -13.85
CA GLY A 292 -17.35 -5.76 -15.08
C GLY A 292 -16.00 -6.43 -14.85
N ILE A 293 -15.95 -7.76 -15.00
CA ILE A 293 -14.75 -8.56 -14.83
C ILE A 293 -14.36 -9.13 -16.19
N ARG A 294 -13.13 -8.84 -16.64
CA ARG A 294 -12.52 -9.46 -17.82
C ARG A 294 -11.63 -10.60 -17.38
N VAL A 295 -11.87 -11.78 -17.94
CA VAL A 295 -11.10 -13.00 -17.68
C VAL A 295 -10.33 -13.39 -18.92
N LYS A 296 -9.01 -13.49 -18.78
CA LYS A 296 -8.09 -13.97 -19.82
C LYS A 296 -7.83 -15.46 -19.62
N LEU A 297 -8.23 -16.26 -20.60
CA LEU A 297 -7.99 -17.70 -20.66
C LEU A 297 -6.85 -17.98 -21.64
N GLN A 298 -5.76 -18.60 -21.17
CA GLN A 298 -4.61 -18.88 -22.04
C GLN A 298 -3.79 -20.09 -21.53
N PRO A 299 -4.17 -21.32 -21.91
CA PRO A 299 -3.31 -22.49 -21.71
C PRO A 299 -2.01 -22.38 -22.53
N LEU A 300 -0.97 -23.07 -22.08
CA LEU A 300 0.35 -23.06 -22.73
C LEU A 300 0.49 -24.08 -23.87
N ASP A 301 -0.37 -25.09 -23.91
CA ASP A 301 -0.17 -26.34 -24.65
C ASP A 301 -1.17 -26.58 -25.80
N ARG A 302 -2.25 -25.80 -25.88
CA ARG A 302 -3.29 -25.93 -26.92
C ARG A 302 -4.07 -24.64 -27.14
N THR A 303 -4.86 -24.59 -28.21
CA THR A 303 -5.94 -23.62 -28.36
C THR A 303 -7.18 -24.11 -27.62
N LEU A 304 -7.88 -23.22 -26.92
CA LEU A 304 -9.14 -23.57 -26.26
C LEU A 304 -10.27 -23.74 -27.27
N THR A 305 -11.02 -24.83 -27.13
CA THR A 305 -12.29 -25.02 -27.84
C THR A 305 -13.40 -24.17 -27.23
N GLU A 306 -14.44 -23.90 -28.01
CA GLU A 306 -15.61 -23.14 -27.52
C GLU A 306 -16.29 -23.83 -26.33
N ALA A 307 -16.34 -25.16 -26.33
CA ALA A 307 -16.90 -25.96 -25.24
C ALA A 307 -16.11 -25.82 -23.93
N GLU A 308 -14.76 -25.82 -24.00
CA GLU A 308 -13.90 -25.59 -22.83
C GLU A 308 -14.10 -24.18 -22.27
N VAL A 309 -14.11 -23.17 -23.15
CA VAL A 309 -14.32 -21.77 -22.76
C VAL A 309 -15.69 -21.61 -22.09
N HIS A 310 -16.74 -22.18 -22.68
CA HIS A 310 -18.08 -22.15 -22.10
C HIS A 310 -18.13 -22.85 -20.73
N SER A 311 -17.47 -24.01 -20.59
CA SER A 311 -17.39 -24.71 -19.31
C SER A 311 -16.73 -23.88 -18.20
N ILE A 312 -15.59 -23.24 -18.50
CA ILE A 312 -14.89 -22.35 -17.55
C ILE A 312 -15.75 -21.15 -17.21
N HIS A 313 -16.38 -20.52 -18.20
CA HIS A 313 -17.29 -19.39 -17.99
C HIS A 313 -18.45 -19.75 -17.07
N THR A 314 -19.09 -20.92 -17.28
CA THR A 314 -20.17 -21.40 -16.41
C THR A 314 -19.70 -21.66 -14.98
N LYS A 315 -18.48 -22.19 -14.78
CA LYS A 315 -17.89 -22.31 -13.44
C LYS A 315 -17.68 -20.96 -12.76
N ILE A 316 -17.23 -19.95 -13.51
CA ILE A 316 -17.07 -18.58 -13.02
C ILE A 316 -18.42 -18.01 -12.60
N VAL A 317 -19.43 -18.07 -13.47
CA VAL A 317 -20.79 -17.61 -13.15
C VAL A 317 -21.32 -18.27 -11.87
N ASN A 318 -21.24 -19.61 -11.79
CA ASN A 318 -21.68 -20.36 -10.62
C ASN A 318 -20.92 -19.96 -9.35
N LEU A 319 -19.62 -19.66 -9.44
CA LEU A 319 -18.83 -19.16 -8.31
C LEU A 319 -19.34 -17.79 -7.86
N LEU A 320 -19.58 -16.87 -8.80
CA LEU A 320 -20.04 -15.51 -8.49
C LEU A 320 -21.42 -15.54 -7.81
N GLU A 321 -22.34 -16.36 -8.30
CA GLU A 321 -23.69 -16.48 -7.74
C GLU A 321 -23.68 -17.18 -6.37
N ASN A 322 -23.06 -18.35 -6.27
CA ASN A 322 -23.18 -19.18 -5.07
C ASN A 322 -22.29 -18.71 -3.91
N ARG A 323 -21.10 -18.18 -4.18
CA ARG A 323 -20.15 -17.80 -3.12
C ARG A 323 -20.28 -16.35 -2.70
N PHE A 324 -20.61 -15.47 -3.63
CA PHE A 324 -20.63 -14.02 -3.40
C PHE A 324 -22.04 -13.41 -3.47
N GLY A 325 -23.07 -14.22 -3.71
CA GLY A 325 -24.45 -13.74 -3.87
C GLY A 325 -24.61 -12.83 -5.09
N GLY A 326 -23.72 -12.98 -6.08
CA GLY A 326 -23.71 -12.17 -7.28
C GLY A 326 -24.93 -12.44 -8.15
N LYS A 327 -25.40 -11.43 -8.89
CA LYS A 327 -26.43 -11.58 -9.92
C LYS A 327 -25.84 -11.22 -11.28
N ILE A 328 -25.74 -12.19 -12.18
CA ILE A 328 -25.22 -11.95 -13.53
C ILE A 328 -26.15 -11.00 -14.26
N ARG A 329 -25.56 -10.01 -14.93
CA ARG A 329 -26.28 -9.16 -15.87
C ARG A 329 -26.15 -9.77 -17.25
N THR A 330 -27.25 -10.26 -17.78
CA THR A 330 -27.36 -10.55 -19.20
C THR A 330 -27.42 -9.21 -19.92
N SER A 331 -26.38 -8.91 -20.71
CA SER A 331 -26.44 -7.92 -21.77
C SER A 331 -27.40 -8.38 -22.86
#